data_AF-A0AAJ5N462-F1
#
_entry.id   AF-A0AAJ5N462-F1
#
_cell.length_a   1.000
_cell.length_b   1.000
_cell.length_c   1.000
_cell.angle_alpha   90.00
_cell.angle_beta   90.00
_cell.angle_gamma   90.00
#
_symmetry.space_group_name_H-M   'P 1'
#
loop_
_entity.id
_entity.type
_entity.pdbx_description
1 polymer ?
#
loop_
_entity_poly.entity_id
_entity_poly.type
_entity_poly.pdbx_seq_one_letter_code
_entity_poly.pdbx_strand_id
1 'polypeptide(L)'
;MRVPTKYVDLLYFLVVLQLVTQRQTHKWLSPLQLVESLQGWLIVHRAKCEWRDRVWIGHASLQIAKSVRPVDNASFPEPLRSAAKEAAPPPRDTLANRLSLRMKCIRYLREHV
;
A
#
# COMPACT_ATOMS: atom_id res chain seq x y z
N MET A 1 -19.30 12.97 -12.82
CA MET A 1 -18.55 11.69 -12.90
C MET A 1 -18.14 11.29 -11.50
N ARG A 2 -18.63 10.17 -10.95
CA ARG A 2 -18.24 9.70 -9.61
C ARG A 2 -16.87 9.04 -9.73
N VAL A 3 -15.84 9.69 -9.20
CA VAL A 3 -14.53 9.06 -8.96
C VAL A 3 -14.82 7.78 -8.17
N PRO A 4 -14.52 6.59 -8.72
CA PRO A 4 -14.96 5.39 -8.07
C PRO A 4 -13.98 5.12 -6.93
N THR A 5 -14.40 5.51 -5.72
CA THR A 5 -13.77 5.17 -4.43
C THR A 5 -13.50 3.67 -4.26
N LYS A 6 -14.06 2.83 -5.15
CA LYS A 6 -13.90 1.36 -5.21
C LYS A 6 -12.45 0.86 -5.21
N TYR A 7 -11.49 1.65 -5.70
CA TYR A 7 -10.09 1.20 -5.86
C TYR A 7 -9.12 1.78 -4.83
N VAL A 8 -9.58 2.61 -3.90
CA VAL A 8 -8.71 3.21 -2.89
C VAL A 8 -8.04 2.13 -2.04
N ASP A 9 -8.80 1.12 -1.59
CA ASP A 9 -8.27 0.07 -0.73
C ASP A 9 -7.30 -0.87 -1.46
N LEU A 10 -7.59 -1.19 -2.73
CA LEU A 10 -6.68 -1.96 -3.58
C LEU A 10 -5.36 -1.20 -3.83
N LEU A 11 -5.47 0.08 -4.20
CA LEU A 11 -4.29 0.93 -4.43
C LEU A 11 -3.47 1.07 -3.16
N TYR A 12 -4.12 1.34 -2.02
CA TYR A 12 -3.47 1.44 -0.72
C TYR A 12 -2.76 0.13 -0.34
N PHE A 13 -3.42 -1.01 -0.53
CA PHE A 13 -2.82 -2.33 -0.29
C PHE A 13 -1.54 -2.52 -1.11
N LEU A 14 -1.58 -2.24 -2.42
CA LEU A 14 -0.41 -2.40 -3.28
C LEU A 14 0.71 -1.42 -2.92
N VAL A 15 0.39 -0.18 -2.56
CA VAL A 15 1.39 0.80 -2.09
C VAL A 15 2.08 0.31 -0.82
N VAL A 16 1.33 -0.21 0.15
CA VAL A 16 1.90 -0.78 1.38
C VAL A 16 2.79 -1.98 1.04
N LEU A 17 2.35 -2.85 0.13
CA LEU A 17 3.14 -4.01 -0.28
C LEU A 17 4.46 -3.59 -0.95
N GLN A 18 4.43 -2.60 -1.85
CA GLN A 18 5.64 -2.01 -2.45
C GLN A 18 6.62 -1.53 -1.38
N LEU A 19 6.13 -0.80 -0.36
CA LEU A 19 6.95 -0.26 0.73
C LEU A 19 7.55 -1.37 1.60
N VAL A 20 6.78 -2.42 1.92
CA VAL A 20 7.25 -3.57 2.68
C VAL A 20 8.33 -4.33 1.92
N THR A 21 8.10 -4.63 0.63
CA THR A 21 9.08 -5.31 -0.22
C THR A 21 10.36 -4.49 -0.37
N GLN A 22 10.24 -3.17 -0.58
CA GLN A 22 11.39 -2.27 -0.65
C GLN A 22 12.18 -2.24 0.65
N ARG A 23 11.51 -2.28 1.81
CA ARG A 23 12.18 -2.31 3.11
C ARG A 23 12.89 -3.64 3.37
N GLN A 24 12.30 -4.77 2.99
CA GLN A 24 12.84 -6.10 3.26
C GLN A 24 13.94 -6.51 2.28
N THR A 25 13.80 -6.14 1.01
CA THR A 25 14.65 -6.67 -0.08
C THR A 25 15.48 -5.59 -0.77
N HIS A 26 15.29 -4.32 -0.40
CA HIS A 26 15.84 -3.15 -1.11
C HIS A 26 15.45 -3.05 -2.59
N LYS A 27 14.45 -3.84 -3.03
CA LYS A 27 13.90 -3.85 -4.38
C LYS A 27 12.39 -3.59 -4.33
N TRP A 28 11.88 -2.96 -5.37
CA TRP A 28 10.43 -2.82 -5.58
C TRP A 28 9.82 -4.16 -6.02
N LEU A 29 8.49 -4.31 -5.89
CA LEU A 29 7.79 -5.51 -6.38
C LEU A 29 8.12 -5.73 -7.86
N SER A 30 8.47 -6.97 -8.19
CA SER A 30 8.56 -7.38 -9.59
C SER A 30 7.16 -7.31 -10.26
N PRO A 31 7.10 -7.15 -11.59
CA PRO A 31 5.83 -7.14 -12.31
C PRO A 31 4.99 -8.39 -12.04
N LEU A 32 5.62 -9.57 -11.91
CA LEU A 32 4.93 -10.82 -11.62
C LEU A 32 4.28 -10.79 -10.23
N GLN A 33 5.05 -10.45 -9.18
CA GLN A 33 4.52 -10.34 -7.82
C GLN A 33 3.41 -9.28 -7.72
N LEU A 34 3.53 -8.18 -8.46
CA LEU A 34 2.51 -7.15 -8.51
C LEU A 34 1.19 -7.68 -9.08
N VAL A 35 1.25 -8.41 -10.20
CA VAL A 35 0.08 -9.02 -10.82
C VAL A 35 -0.54 -10.08 -9.92
N GLU A 36 0.26 -10.96 -9.33
CA GLU A 36 -0.19 -12.00 -8.39
C GLU A 36 -0.86 -11.38 -7.15
N SER A 37 -0.24 -10.34 -6.57
CA SER A 37 -0.78 -9.67 -5.38
C SER A 37 -2.09 -8.93 -5.69
N LEU A 38 -2.16 -8.28 -6.86
CA LEU A 38 -3.38 -7.62 -7.33
C LEU A 38 -4.50 -8.64 -7.55
N GLN A 39 -4.21 -9.75 -8.23
CA GLN A 39 -5.19 -10.81 -8.48
C GLN A 39 -5.66 -11.47 -7.17
N GLY A 40 -4.72 -11.78 -6.27
CA GLY A 40 -5.02 -12.34 -4.96
C GLY A 40 -5.92 -11.41 -4.15
N TRP A 41 -5.63 -10.11 -4.12
CA TRP A 41 -6.49 -9.14 -3.44
C TRP A 41 -7.92 -9.11 -4.01
N LEU A 42 -8.06 -9.10 -5.34
CA LEU A 42 -9.37 -9.11 -6.01
C LEU A 42 -10.18 -10.36 -5.69
N ILE A 43 -9.53 -11.54 -5.68
CA ILE A 43 -10.17 -12.81 -5.35
C ILE A 43 -10.67 -12.80 -3.91
N VAL A 44 -9.82 -12.41 -2.96
CA VAL A 44 -10.15 -12.37 -1.52
C VAL A 44 -11.30 -11.40 -1.24
N HIS A 45 -11.30 -10.24 -1.89
CA HIS A 45 -12.33 -9.21 -1.68
C HIS A 45 -13.54 -9.35 -2.62
N ARG A 46 -13.60 -10.41 -3.44
CA ARG A 46 -14.64 -10.65 -4.46
C ARG A 46 -14.90 -9.42 -5.35
N ALA A 47 -13.85 -8.68 -5.65
CA ALA A 47 -13.93 -7.41 -6.37
C ALA A 47 -13.68 -7.60 -7.87
N LYS A 48 -14.32 -6.76 -8.69
CA LYS A 48 -14.07 -6.68 -10.13
C LYS A 48 -13.22 -5.44 -10.46
N CYS A 49 -12.21 -5.64 -11.29
CA CYS A 49 -11.35 -4.59 -11.79
C CYS A 49 -11.11 -4.84 -13.27
N GLU A 50 -11.40 -3.85 -14.10
CA GLU A 50 -11.19 -3.95 -15.55
C GLU A 50 -9.70 -3.98 -15.88
N TRP A 51 -9.30 -4.65 -16.96
CA TRP A 51 -7.88 -4.84 -17.27
C TRP A 51 -7.10 -3.51 -17.34
N ARG A 52 -7.71 -2.46 -17.90
CA ARG A 52 -7.13 -1.11 -17.97
C ARG A 52 -6.90 -0.51 -16.59
N ASP A 53 -7.89 -0.64 -15.70
CA ASP A 53 -7.79 -0.17 -14.32
C ASP A 53 -6.69 -0.92 -13.56
N ARG A 54 -6.50 -2.23 -13.82
CA ARG A 54 -5.43 -3.01 -13.21
C ARG A 54 -4.04 -2.50 -13.59
N VAL A 55 -3.81 -2.24 -14.87
CA VAL A 55 -2.52 -1.69 -15.36
C VAL A 55 -2.27 -0.32 -14.71
N TRP A 56 -3.29 0.53 -14.71
CA TRP A 56 -3.19 1.88 -14.18
C TRP A 56 -2.94 1.88 -12.65
N ILE A 57 -3.69 1.08 -11.88
CA ILE A 57 -3.49 0.89 -10.44
C ILE A 57 -2.10 0.33 -10.12
N GLY A 58 -1.64 -0.63 -10.92
CA GLY A 58 -0.30 -1.21 -10.77
C GLY A 58 0.79 -0.14 -10.89
N HIS A 59 0.74 0.67 -11.95
CA HIS A 59 1.68 1.79 -12.14
C HIS A 59 1.57 2.85 -11.02
N ALA A 60 0.34 3.23 -10.68
CA ALA A 60 0.06 4.19 -9.60
C ALA A 60 0.66 3.76 -8.27
N SER A 61 0.56 2.47 -7.93
CA SER A 61 1.06 1.95 -6.67
C SER A 61 2.56 2.21 -6.48
N LEU A 62 3.35 1.99 -7.53
CA LEU A 62 4.80 2.20 -7.50
C LEU A 62 5.14 3.69 -7.43
N GLN A 63 4.46 4.54 -8.20
CA GLN A 63 4.68 5.99 -8.20
C GLN A 63 4.40 6.59 -6.82
N ILE A 64 3.27 6.21 -6.23
CA ILE A 64 2.90 6.68 -4.89
C ILE A 64 3.92 6.16 -3.87
N ALA A 65 4.29 4.88 -3.91
CA ALA A 65 5.28 4.31 -2.98
C ALA A 65 6.63 5.05 -3.05
N LYS A 66 7.13 5.34 -4.25
CA LYS A 66 8.36 6.14 -4.45
C LYS A 66 8.25 7.58 -3.95
N SER A 67 7.04 8.16 -4.00
CA SER A 67 6.78 9.52 -3.48
C SER A 67 6.70 9.58 -1.95
N VAL A 68 6.55 8.44 -1.28
CA VAL A 68 6.66 8.38 0.18
C VAL A 68 8.15 8.45 0.50
N ARG A 69 8.61 9.61 0.97
CA ARG A 69 9.97 9.73 1.50
C ARG A 69 10.15 8.65 2.57
N PRO A 70 11.27 7.91 2.60
CA PRO A 70 11.59 7.12 3.76
C PRO A 70 11.59 8.08 4.95
N VAL A 71 10.72 7.82 5.93
CA VAL A 71 10.86 8.44 7.24
C VAL A 71 12.17 7.87 7.76
N ASP A 72 13.23 8.68 7.69
CA ASP A 72 14.57 8.30 8.10
C ASP A 72 14.50 7.58 9.45
N ASN A 73 15.03 6.35 9.47
CA ASN A 73 15.67 5.71 10.61
C ASN A 73 14.92 5.69 11.96
N ALA A 74 13.59 5.74 11.98
CA ALA A 74 12.87 5.23 13.13
C ALA A 74 12.91 3.70 13.07
N SER A 75 13.94 3.14 13.70
CA SER A 75 14.09 1.73 14.05
C SER A 75 12.73 1.17 14.47
N PHE A 76 12.02 0.51 13.56
CA PHE A 76 10.94 -0.37 13.98
C PHE A 76 11.67 -1.53 14.63
N PRO A 77 11.49 -1.80 15.93
CA PRO A 77 12.05 -2.99 16.52
C PRO A 77 11.47 -4.17 15.75
N GLU A 78 12.35 -4.95 15.15
CA GLU A 78 12.06 -6.25 14.57
C GLU A 78 11.21 -7.07 15.57
N PRO A 79 9.93 -7.39 15.31
CA PRO A 79 9.22 -8.30 16.18
C PRO A 79 9.47 -9.71 15.66
N LEU A 80 10.67 -10.24 15.90
CA LEU A 80 10.92 -11.66 15.78
C LEU A 80 11.49 -12.21 17.09
N ARG A 81 10.56 -12.88 17.79
CA ARG A 81 10.71 -13.89 18.85
C ARG A 81 10.81 -13.40 20.31
N SER A 82 9.83 -13.88 21.06
CA SER A 82 9.71 -13.93 22.53
C SER A 82 9.32 -12.63 23.23
N ALA A 83 8.02 -12.41 23.38
CA ALA A 83 7.34 -12.52 24.67
C ALA A 83 5.91 -11.99 24.54
N ALA A 84 4.94 -12.78 24.99
CA ALA A 84 3.62 -12.29 25.29
C ALA A 84 3.72 -11.19 26.37
N LYS A 85 3.47 -9.93 26.02
CA LYS A 85 3.03 -8.91 26.99
C LYS A 85 2.40 -7.70 26.29
N GLU A 86 1.13 -7.47 26.63
CA GLU A 86 0.32 -6.26 26.42
C GLU A 86 0.62 -5.35 25.22
N ALA A 87 -0.30 -5.36 24.26
CA ALA A 87 -0.34 -4.44 23.15
C ALA A 87 -0.49 -2.99 23.65
N ALA A 88 0.64 -2.29 23.81
CA ALA A 88 0.64 -0.85 23.95
C ALA A 88 0.01 -0.20 22.70
N PRO A 89 -0.79 0.87 22.85
CA PRO A 89 -1.44 1.53 21.72
C PRO A 89 -0.38 2.04 20.73
N PRO A 90 -0.62 1.94 19.41
CA PRO A 90 0.35 2.37 18.41
C PRO A 90 0.67 3.86 18.59
N PRO A 91 1.95 4.28 18.46
CA PRO A 91 2.31 5.69 18.57
C PRO A 91 1.51 6.50 17.55
N ARG A 92 1.00 7.67 17.98
CA ARG A 92 0.06 8.54 17.23
C ARG A 92 0.53 8.82 15.79
N ASP A 93 1.84 8.88 15.59
CA ASP A 93 2.49 9.12 14.30
C ASP A 93 2.24 8.00 13.27
N THR A 94 2.03 6.76 13.71
CA THR A 94 1.77 5.62 12.82
C THR A 94 0.38 5.72 12.19
N LEU A 95 -0.62 6.11 12.96
CA LEU A 95 -1.99 6.32 12.46
C LEU A 95 -2.03 7.53 11.53
N ALA A 96 -1.35 8.62 11.89
CA ALA A 96 -1.22 9.80 11.03
C ALA A 96 -0.55 9.45 9.69
N ASN A 97 0.52 8.64 9.69
CA ASN A 97 1.18 8.18 8.47
C ASN A 97 0.28 7.32 7.59
N ARG A 98 -0.50 6.40 8.18
CA ARG A 98 -1.48 5.58 7.45
C ARG A 98 -2.59 6.43 6.81
N LEU A 99 -3.15 7.38 7.57
CA LEU A 99 -4.19 8.29 7.07
C LEU A 99 -3.65 9.19 5.95
N SER A 100 -2.42 9.70 6.09
CA SER A 100 -1.74 10.48 5.06
C SER A 100 -1.54 9.67 3.77
N LEU A 101 -1.09 8.43 3.88
CA LEU A 101 -0.90 7.54 2.72
C LEU A 101 -2.23 7.22 2.03
N ARG A 102 -3.29 6.92 2.80
CA ARG A 102 -4.64 6.69 2.27
C ARG A 102 -5.15 7.94 1.54
N MET A 103 -4.90 9.13 2.10
CA MET A 103 -5.30 10.40 1.48
C MET A 103 -4.54 10.67 0.17
N LYS A 104 -3.23 10.33 0.10
CA LYS A 104 -2.47 10.37 -1.16
C LYS A 104 -3.08 9.46 -2.23
N CYS A 105 -3.48 8.25 -1.88
CA CYS A 105 -4.15 7.32 -2.79
C CYS A 105 -5.49 7.90 -3.31
N ILE A 106 -6.30 8.46 -2.40
CA ILE A 106 -7.56 9.13 -2.76
C ILE A 106 -7.32 10.30 -3.72
N ARG A 107 -6.31 11.14 -3.42
CA ARG A 107 -5.97 12.30 -4.26
C ARG A 107 -5.54 11.87 -5.65
N TYR A 108 -4.63 10.91 -5.75
CA TYR A 108 -4.16 10.38 -7.03
C TYR A 108 -5.31 9.83 -7.88
N LEU A 109 -6.24 9.10 -7.26
CA LEU A 109 -7.44 8.61 -7.94
C LEU A 109 -8.38 9.72 -8.42
N ARG A 110 -8.45 10.86 -7.73
CA ARG A 110 -9.30 12.00 -8.16
C ARG A 110 -8.68 12.80 -9.30
N GLU A 111 -7.36 12.87 -9.37
CA GLU A 111 -6.64 13.71 -10.34
C GLU A 111 -6.48 13.02 -11.71
N HIS A 112 -6.55 11.70 -11.75
CA HIS A 112 -6.17 10.90 -12.92
C HIS A 112 -7.25 9.94 -13.43
N VAL A 113 -8.46 9.94 -12.83
CA VAL A 113 -9.65 9.16 -13.24
C VAL A 113 -10.85 10.08 -13.37
#